data_AF-A0A964VDI7-F1
#
_entry.id   AF-A0A964VDI7-F1
#
_cell.length_a   1.000
_cell.length_b   1.000
_cell.length_c   1.000
_cell.angle_alpha   90.00
_cell.angle_beta   90.00
_cell.angle_gamma   90.00
#
_symmetry.space_group_name_H-M   'P 1'
#
loop_
_entity.id
_entity.type
_entity.pdbx_description
1 polymer ?
#
loop_
_entity_poly.entity_id
_entity_poly.type
_entity_poly.pdbx_seq_one_letter_code
_entity_poly.pdbx_strand_id
1 'polypeptide(L)'
;MFDFVNPSFSTTPTPAPTSKPTSKPTSKPTNRAQPVPPTPASPASSAWDRSSVVQPASVLHGEVLTTPVYPGFVSIPGDVKTLRTKESRGMFPTFETRNIGLSDLNFVPQTQLDVPGDKNNKYAFRGTIQLGGESFQPSRRFWHSLALFLNVQEKMFLYFTPNELISRIVQKKNDPKFRLTIERAPRSGPKLLSLSQQSRPMIDFDSAYELLQRYQVESTFYSEGVLMCSSKPRSGSSNLPIGPDQFRNQFTMSVPVDGLGDAKLHLGLLRLICLNGMVGMTNAFTSAVRMGKEPQHVLERALSTFDNEEGFSVLRDRFAASQRSWASLAEVQRLHTFIMKLPKTESSAPVLNRFQSLIDDCSARYGFANLSALTERRLRVLPATMRAYDLINIATEISTHHVSTPASLRVNGWSSDYISREFDLEDTAPELVEFKPLFFRTQRN
;
A
#
# COMPACT_ATOMS: atom_id res chain seq x y z
N MET A 1 -46.60 -3.20 41.86
CA MET A 1 -47.14 -1.83 41.97
C MET A 1 -46.33 -0.95 41.05
N PHE A 2 -47.01 -0.30 40.10
CA PHE A 2 -46.54 0.26 38.82
C PHE A 2 -46.43 -0.75 37.66
N ASP A 3 -47.62 -1.09 37.16
CA ASP A 3 -47.88 -1.51 35.79
C ASP A 3 -47.61 -0.36 34.82
N PHE A 4 -46.97 -0.65 33.68
CA PHE A 4 -47.12 0.19 32.49
C PHE A 4 -47.45 -0.67 31.29
N VAL A 5 -48.58 -0.32 30.70
CA VAL A 5 -49.36 -1.00 29.68
C VAL A 5 -48.83 -0.61 28.30
N ASN A 6 -48.70 -1.61 27.43
CA ASN A 6 -48.53 -1.50 25.98
C ASN A 6 -49.78 -0.89 25.33
N PRO A 7 -49.63 -0.08 24.26
CA PRO A 7 -50.61 -0.04 23.21
C PRO A 7 -50.02 -0.53 21.87
N SER A 8 -50.60 -1.62 21.40
CA SER A 8 -50.62 -2.09 20.03
C SER A 8 -51.27 -1.07 19.10
N PHE A 9 -50.67 -0.81 17.93
CA PHE A 9 -51.38 -0.21 16.80
C PHE A 9 -51.31 -1.08 15.56
N SER A 10 -52.51 -1.30 15.05
CA SER A 10 -52.92 -2.12 13.92
C SER A 10 -52.46 -1.56 12.58
N THR A 11 -52.23 -2.49 11.66
CA THR A 11 -52.09 -2.34 10.22
C THR A 11 -53.35 -1.79 9.56
N THR A 12 -53.18 -0.98 8.50
CA THR A 12 -53.91 -1.13 7.23
C THR A 12 -53.31 -0.25 6.11
N PRO A 13 -53.36 -0.68 4.83
CA PRO A 13 -52.62 -0.08 3.71
C PRO A 13 -53.55 0.62 2.70
N THR A 14 -53.05 1.61 1.93
CA THR A 14 -53.48 1.98 0.53
C THR A 14 -52.83 3.31 0.08
N PRO A 15 -52.88 3.72 -1.20
CA PRO A 15 -52.46 3.06 -2.44
C PRO A 15 -51.49 3.93 -3.28
N ALA A 16 -50.86 3.31 -4.28
CA ALA A 16 -50.19 4.02 -5.38
C ALA A 16 -51.21 4.57 -6.40
N PRO A 17 -50.87 5.65 -7.12
CA PRO A 17 -51.40 5.85 -8.46
C PRO A 17 -50.28 5.96 -9.51
N THR A 18 -50.50 5.20 -10.58
CA THR A 18 -49.88 5.26 -11.90
C THR A 18 -50.24 6.56 -12.64
N SER A 19 -49.31 7.14 -13.39
CA SER A 19 -49.52 7.57 -14.79
C SER A 19 -48.26 8.21 -15.42
N LYS A 20 -47.82 7.62 -16.53
CA LYS A 20 -47.17 8.28 -17.68
C LYS A 20 -48.30 8.88 -18.55
N PRO A 21 -48.12 9.94 -19.39
CA PRO A 21 -47.17 9.88 -20.52
C PRO A 21 -46.58 11.21 -21.06
N THR A 22 -45.57 11.04 -21.93
CA THR A 22 -45.21 11.85 -23.14
C THR A 22 -44.95 13.36 -23.05
N SER A 23 -43.73 13.78 -23.38
CA SER A 23 -43.44 14.51 -24.66
C SER A 23 -41.94 14.77 -24.86
N LYS A 24 -41.46 14.52 -26.09
CA LYS A 24 -40.19 15.02 -26.66
C LYS A 24 -40.41 16.44 -27.18
N PRO A 25 -39.35 17.26 -27.27
CA PRO A 25 -38.79 17.57 -28.60
C PRO A 25 -37.24 17.58 -28.58
N THR A 26 -36.54 16.84 -29.44
CA THR A 26 -36.01 17.26 -30.75
C THR A 26 -35.57 18.73 -30.87
N SER A 27 -34.27 18.96 -30.77
CA SER A 27 -33.54 19.87 -31.67
C SER A 27 -32.07 19.42 -31.78
N LYS A 28 -31.68 19.05 -33.00
CA LYS A 28 -30.30 18.78 -33.45
C LYS A 28 -29.80 20.00 -34.24
N PRO A 29 -28.55 20.03 -34.73
CA PRO A 29 -27.51 20.99 -34.35
C PRO A 29 -27.33 22.13 -35.36
N THR A 30 -26.71 23.23 -34.91
CA THR A 30 -26.23 24.27 -35.84
C THR A 30 -24.71 24.28 -35.85
N ASN A 31 -24.16 23.68 -36.90
CA ASN A 31 -22.80 23.92 -37.39
C ASN A 31 -22.61 25.40 -37.70
N ARG A 32 -21.53 26.00 -37.19
CA ARG A 32 -20.87 27.11 -37.88
C ARG A 32 -19.36 27.02 -37.68
N ALA A 33 -18.74 26.28 -38.58
CA ALA A 33 -17.32 26.43 -38.89
C ALA A 33 -17.14 27.69 -39.77
N GLN A 34 -16.08 28.45 -39.52
CA GLN A 34 -15.27 29.25 -40.47
C GLN A 34 -14.35 30.20 -39.68
N PRO A 35 -13.23 30.69 -40.23
CA PRO A 35 -12.09 29.94 -40.77
C PRO A 35 -10.75 30.43 -40.17
N VAL A 36 -9.72 29.59 -40.26
CA VAL A 36 -8.32 29.98 -40.04
C VAL A 36 -7.80 30.75 -41.27
N PRO A 37 -7.05 31.84 -41.09
CA PRO A 37 -6.04 32.27 -42.06
C PRO A 37 -4.62 32.37 -41.43
N PRO A 38 -3.57 32.44 -42.27
CA PRO A 38 -2.39 31.60 -42.13
C PRO A 38 -1.20 32.26 -41.42
N THR A 39 -0.29 31.40 -40.98
CA THR A 39 1.10 31.68 -40.61
C THR A 39 1.86 32.39 -41.75
N PRO A 40 2.65 33.44 -41.46
CA PRO A 40 3.76 33.83 -42.31
C PRO A 40 5.09 33.30 -41.76
N ALA A 41 5.92 32.93 -42.73
CA ALA A 41 7.23 32.32 -42.65
C ALA A 41 8.26 33.00 -41.74
N SER A 42 9.15 32.15 -41.20
CA SER A 42 10.49 32.52 -40.74
C SER A 42 11.31 33.22 -41.81
N PRO A 43 12.28 34.04 -41.41
CA PRO A 43 13.57 34.09 -42.08
C PRO A 43 14.65 33.38 -41.25
N ALA A 44 15.44 32.60 -41.98
CA ALA A 44 16.85 32.27 -41.72
C ALA A 44 17.66 33.57 -41.38
N SER A 45 18.87 33.62 -40.83
CA SER A 45 19.95 32.69 -40.51
C SER A 45 21.05 33.56 -39.87
N SER A 46 21.75 33.08 -38.86
CA SER A 46 23.19 33.37 -38.64
C SER A 46 23.70 32.42 -37.54
N ALA A 47 24.23 31.25 -37.86
CA ALA A 47 25.62 31.03 -38.29
C ALA A 47 26.64 31.52 -37.25
N TRP A 48 26.91 30.69 -36.23
CA TRP A 48 28.26 30.47 -35.70
C TRP A 48 28.46 28.97 -35.54
N ASP A 49 29.54 28.51 -36.16
CA ASP A 49 29.90 27.12 -36.43
C ASP A 49 30.95 26.61 -35.43
N ARG A 50 30.98 25.28 -35.26
CA ARG A 50 32.05 24.41 -34.71
C ARG A 50 32.53 24.60 -33.27
N SER A 51 32.26 23.60 -32.42
CA SER A 51 33.21 22.49 -32.17
C SER A 51 32.88 21.73 -30.86
N SER A 52 32.49 20.46 -30.99
CA SER A 52 32.80 19.33 -30.10
C SER A 52 31.82 18.18 -30.37
N VAL A 53 32.02 17.53 -31.51
CA VAL A 53 31.52 16.17 -31.73
C VAL A 53 32.39 15.25 -30.88
N VAL A 54 31.83 14.69 -29.81
CA VAL A 54 32.37 13.47 -29.19
C VAL A 54 31.28 12.40 -29.28
N GLN A 55 31.64 11.33 -29.97
CA GLN A 55 30.83 10.15 -30.25
C GLN A 55 30.37 9.46 -28.96
N PRO A 56 29.22 8.78 -28.95
CA PRO A 56 28.89 7.84 -27.88
C PRO A 56 29.74 6.57 -28.08
N ALA A 57 30.75 6.40 -27.24
CA ALA A 57 31.50 5.15 -27.16
C ALA A 57 30.61 4.08 -26.51
N SER A 58 30.19 3.12 -27.33
CA SER A 58 29.70 1.82 -26.90
C SER A 58 30.85 0.91 -26.46
N VAL A 59 30.52 -0.01 -25.54
CA VAL A 59 31.23 -1.24 -25.18
C VAL A 59 32.42 -1.09 -24.21
N LEU A 60 32.19 -1.50 -22.96
CA LEU A 60 33.15 -2.35 -22.25
C LEU A 60 32.38 -3.38 -21.42
N HIS A 61 32.53 -4.64 -21.84
CA HIS A 61 32.18 -5.82 -21.09
C HIS A 61 32.86 -5.79 -19.71
N GLY A 62 32.06 -5.90 -18.67
CA GLY A 62 32.48 -6.31 -17.34
C GLY A 62 31.28 -7.00 -16.71
N GLU A 63 31.39 -8.32 -16.53
CA GLU A 63 30.40 -9.12 -15.82
C GLU A 63 30.13 -8.49 -14.45
N VAL A 64 28.92 -7.98 -14.25
CA VAL A 64 28.40 -7.65 -12.91
C VAL A 64 27.41 -8.74 -12.53
N LEU A 65 27.98 -9.87 -12.13
CA LEU A 65 27.31 -10.85 -11.29
C LEU A 65 27.31 -10.32 -9.85
N THR A 66 26.40 -9.41 -9.54
CA THR A 66 25.99 -9.14 -8.16
C THR A 66 24.49 -8.82 -8.14
N THR A 67 23.67 -9.87 -8.13
CA THR A 67 22.29 -9.78 -7.64
C THR A 67 22.30 -9.24 -6.21
N PRO A 68 21.73 -8.06 -5.92
CA PRO A 68 21.48 -7.66 -4.55
C PRO A 68 20.37 -8.56 -3.99
N VAL A 69 20.77 -9.49 -3.12
CA VAL A 69 19.87 -10.33 -2.34
C VAL A 69 19.17 -9.44 -1.32
N TYR A 70 17.87 -9.26 -1.53
CA TYR A 70 16.97 -8.59 -0.61
C TYR A 70 16.79 -9.43 0.68
N PRO A 71 16.83 -8.83 1.88
CA PRO A 71 16.39 -9.51 3.09
C PRO A 71 14.85 -9.57 3.10
N GLY A 72 14.29 -10.56 2.39
CA GLY A 72 12.86 -10.86 2.38
C GLY A 72 12.21 -11.07 1.01
N PHE A 73 12.90 -10.80 -0.10
CA PHE A 73 12.43 -11.17 -1.43
C PHE A 73 13.22 -12.40 -1.89
N VAL A 74 12.52 -13.52 -2.13
CA VAL A 74 13.11 -14.65 -2.86
C VAL A 74 12.99 -14.32 -4.34
N SER A 75 14.06 -13.79 -4.92
CA SER A 75 14.18 -13.52 -6.35
C SER A 75 15.03 -14.60 -7.00
N ILE A 76 14.48 -15.82 -7.14
CA ILE A 76 15.02 -16.81 -8.09
C ILE A 76 13.85 -17.64 -8.64
N PRO A 77 13.55 -17.58 -9.96
CA PRO A 77 12.81 -18.64 -10.63
C PRO A 77 13.77 -19.83 -10.81
N GLY A 78 13.82 -20.70 -9.80
CA GLY A 78 14.62 -21.91 -9.79
C GLY A 78 13.75 -23.12 -9.50
N ASP A 79 14.02 -24.22 -10.20
CA ASP A 79 13.31 -25.49 -10.16
C ASP A 79 12.67 -25.83 -8.80
N VAL A 80 11.39 -26.19 -8.83
CA VAL A 80 10.56 -26.64 -7.68
C VAL A 80 11.23 -27.76 -6.85
N LYS A 81 12.28 -28.41 -7.37
CA LYS A 81 13.02 -29.49 -6.70
C LYS A 81 14.21 -29.03 -5.84
N THR A 82 14.78 -27.83 -6.04
CA THR A 82 15.98 -27.39 -5.29
C THR A 82 15.68 -26.56 -4.05
N LEU A 83 14.46 -26.00 -3.91
CA LEU A 83 13.99 -25.30 -2.70
C LEU A 83 13.27 -26.22 -1.69
N ARG A 84 13.39 -27.53 -1.86
CA ARG A 84 13.02 -28.57 -0.90
C ARG A 84 14.15 -29.56 -0.64
N THR A 85 15.41 -29.16 -0.79
CA THR A 85 16.49 -29.83 -0.05
C THR A 85 16.23 -29.67 1.44
N LYS A 86 16.63 -30.64 2.27
CA LYS A 86 16.42 -30.65 3.73
C LYS A 86 16.80 -29.35 4.45
N GLU A 87 17.59 -28.48 3.82
CA GLU A 87 18.10 -27.21 4.36
C GLU A 87 17.12 -26.02 4.24
N SER A 88 16.16 -26.03 3.31
CA SER A 88 15.22 -24.91 3.08
C SER A 88 13.86 -25.06 3.80
N ARG A 89 13.56 -26.26 4.33
CA ARG A 89 12.36 -26.52 5.16
C ARG A 89 12.32 -25.70 6.47
N GLY A 90 13.41 -25.03 6.84
CA GLY A 90 13.50 -24.17 8.02
C GLY A 90 13.40 -22.66 7.76
N MET A 91 13.02 -22.21 6.55
CA MET A 91 12.97 -20.78 6.23
C MET A 91 11.57 -20.17 6.11
N PHE A 92 10.53 -20.94 5.76
CA PHE A 92 9.17 -20.44 5.63
C PHE A 92 8.33 -20.74 6.87
N PRO A 93 7.40 -19.86 7.26
CA PRO A 93 6.47 -20.13 8.34
C PRO A 93 5.54 -21.29 7.96
N THR A 94 5.19 -22.12 8.94
CA THR A 94 4.09 -23.08 8.79
C THR A 94 2.80 -22.50 9.37
N PHE A 95 1.67 -22.95 8.84
CA PHE A 95 0.36 -22.43 9.19
C PHE A 95 -0.51 -23.54 9.77
N GLU A 96 -1.17 -23.22 10.87
CA GLU A 96 -2.09 -24.12 11.55
C GLU A 96 -3.42 -23.38 11.76
N THR A 97 -4.53 -24.06 11.51
CA THR A 97 -5.86 -23.53 11.83
C THR A 97 -6.51 -24.34 12.93
N ARG A 98 -7.04 -23.66 13.96
CA ARG A 98 -7.79 -24.30 15.05
C ARG A 98 -9.21 -23.77 15.09
N ASN A 99 -10.18 -24.64 15.36
CA ASN A 99 -11.54 -24.24 15.66
C ASN A 99 -11.69 -24.08 17.17
N ILE A 100 -11.88 -22.85 17.64
CA ILE A 100 -11.93 -22.52 19.07
C ILE A 100 -13.09 -21.57 19.39
N GLY A 101 -13.50 -21.52 20.65
CA GLY A 101 -14.38 -20.50 21.22
C GLY A 101 -13.60 -19.28 21.71
N LEU A 102 -14.33 -18.23 22.08
CA LEU A 102 -13.72 -17.04 22.68
C LEU A 102 -13.21 -17.34 24.10
N SER A 103 -13.92 -18.20 24.84
CA SER A 103 -13.52 -18.60 26.19
C SER A 103 -12.21 -19.40 26.25
N ASP A 104 -11.76 -19.95 25.11
CA ASP A 104 -10.48 -20.66 25.02
C ASP A 104 -9.27 -19.71 25.03
N LEU A 105 -9.49 -18.42 24.77
CA LEU A 105 -8.43 -17.41 24.74
C LEU A 105 -8.20 -16.83 26.14
N ASN A 106 -7.03 -17.11 26.72
CA ASN A 106 -6.62 -16.49 27.98
C ASN A 106 -5.55 -15.43 27.74
N PHE A 107 -5.89 -14.15 27.90
CA PHE A 107 -4.95 -13.05 27.71
C PHE A 107 -4.16 -12.84 29.00
N VAL A 108 -2.85 -13.05 28.95
CA VAL A 108 -1.96 -12.91 30.10
C VAL A 108 -1.16 -11.61 29.96
N PRO A 109 -1.43 -10.59 30.79
CA PRO A 109 -0.65 -9.36 30.79
C PRO A 109 0.80 -9.64 31.11
N GLN A 110 1.70 -8.91 30.47
CA GLN A 110 3.12 -8.95 30.78
C GLN A 110 3.36 -8.26 32.12
N THR A 111 3.96 -8.97 33.07
CA THR A 111 4.23 -8.48 34.43
C THR A 111 5.53 -7.67 34.55
N GLN A 112 6.37 -7.65 33.51
CA GLN A 112 7.64 -6.90 33.48
C GLN A 112 7.63 -5.80 32.41
N LEU A 113 8.08 -4.61 32.81
CA LEU A 113 8.10 -3.36 32.01
C LEU A 113 9.23 -3.29 30.95
N ASP A 114 10.14 -4.26 30.92
CA ASP A 114 11.46 -4.10 30.27
C ASP A 114 11.60 -4.63 28.84
N VAL A 115 10.53 -5.21 28.25
CA VAL A 115 10.54 -5.48 26.80
C VAL A 115 10.06 -4.23 26.09
N PRO A 116 10.79 -3.71 25.08
CA PRO A 116 10.34 -2.55 24.31
C PRO A 116 9.02 -2.90 23.62
N GLY A 117 7.92 -2.56 24.27
CA GLY A 117 6.60 -2.62 23.67
C GLY A 117 6.60 -1.76 22.41
N ASP A 118 5.86 -2.20 21.40
CA ASP A 118 5.69 -1.41 20.18
C ASP A 118 5.25 0.02 20.58
N LYS A 119 6.13 1.01 20.37
CA LYS A 119 5.90 2.40 20.80
C LYS A 119 4.68 3.02 20.11
N ASN A 120 4.15 2.34 19.08
CA ASN A 120 2.94 2.69 18.36
C ASN A 120 1.67 1.97 18.85
N ASN A 121 1.70 1.33 20.04
CA ASN A 121 0.65 0.41 20.51
C ASN A 121 -0.75 1.06 20.48
N LYS A 122 -1.49 0.80 19.40
CA LYS A 122 -2.93 1.12 19.32
C LYS A 122 -3.77 0.33 20.34
N TYR A 123 -3.17 -0.68 20.95
CA TYR A 123 -3.79 -1.56 21.92
C TYR A 123 -3.06 -1.39 23.27
N ALA A 124 -3.80 -1.20 24.37
CA ALA A 124 -3.17 -1.04 25.69
C ALA A 124 -2.56 -2.36 26.19
N PHE A 125 -3.02 -3.50 25.65
CA PHE A 125 -2.54 -4.82 26.05
C PHE A 125 -1.08 -5.06 25.60
N ARG A 126 -0.24 -5.39 26.57
CA ARG A 126 1.11 -5.92 26.39
C ARG A 126 1.16 -7.26 27.11
N GLY A 127 1.31 -8.35 26.38
CA GLY A 127 1.18 -9.69 26.94
C GLY A 127 1.11 -10.75 25.87
N THR A 128 0.94 -11.99 26.32
CA THR A 128 0.74 -13.14 25.43
C THR A 128 -0.66 -13.67 25.58
N ILE A 129 -1.07 -14.50 24.61
CA ILE A 129 -2.35 -15.20 24.66
C ILE A 129 -2.02 -16.67 24.89
N GLN A 130 -2.53 -17.23 25.97
CA GLN A 130 -2.43 -18.65 26.25
C GLN A 130 -3.61 -19.39 25.62
N LEU A 131 -3.31 -20.48 24.92
CA LEU A 131 -4.29 -21.36 24.30
C LEU A 131 -3.78 -22.80 24.34
N GLY A 132 -4.51 -23.70 25.00
CA GLY A 132 -4.14 -25.12 25.09
C GLY A 132 -2.77 -25.37 25.73
N GLY A 133 -2.37 -24.55 26.71
CA GLY A 133 -1.08 -24.65 27.40
C GLY A 133 0.11 -24.01 26.65
N GLU A 134 -0.10 -23.50 25.44
CA GLU A 134 0.93 -22.79 24.66
C GLU A 134 0.71 -21.28 24.72
N SER A 135 1.80 -20.51 24.66
CA SER A 135 1.79 -19.04 24.72
C SER A 135 2.08 -18.44 23.34
N PHE A 136 1.21 -17.54 22.87
CA PHE A 136 1.28 -16.96 21.54
C PHE A 136 1.42 -15.45 21.57
N GLN A 137 2.12 -14.91 20.57
CA GLN A 137 2.20 -13.48 20.33
C GLN A 137 1.07 -13.02 19.39
N PRO A 138 0.19 -12.09 19.81
CA PRO A 138 -0.87 -11.60 18.93
C PRO A 138 -0.31 -10.64 17.87
N SER A 139 -0.62 -10.89 16.60
CA SER A 139 -0.30 -9.94 15.52
C SER A 139 -1.28 -8.76 15.49
N ARG A 140 -0.94 -7.71 14.71
CA ARG A 140 -1.87 -6.60 14.47
C ARG A 140 -3.17 -7.05 13.79
N ARG A 141 -3.08 -8.01 12.87
CA ARG A 141 -4.24 -8.59 12.17
C ARG A 141 -5.12 -9.41 13.09
N PHE A 142 -4.54 -10.03 14.13
CA PHE A 142 -5.31 -10.73 15.14
C PHE A 142 -6.20 -9.75 15.90
N TRP A 143 -5.63 -8.63 16.36
CA TRP A 143 -6.41 -7.60 17.04
C TRP A 143 -7.50 -7.00 16.16
N HIS A 144 -7.19 -6.73 14.89
CA HIS A 144 -8.17 -6.23 13.93
C HIS A 144 -9.33 -7.22 13.73
N SER A 145 -9.01 -8.49 13.49
CA SER A 145 -10.03 -9.54 13.29
C SER A 145 -10.85 -9.82 14.55
N LEU A 146 -10.24 -9.77 15.74
CA LEU A 146 -10.95 -9.87 17.00
C LEU A 146 -11.92 -8.70 17.18
N ALA A 147 -11.50 -7.46 16.92
CA ALA A 147 -12.39 -6.30 16.99
C ALA A 147 -13.60 -6.45 16.05
N LEU A 148 -13.36 -6.86 14.81
CA LEU A 148 -14.41 -7.12 13.82
C LEU A 148 -15.36 -8.24 14.28
N PHE A 149 -14.82 -9.34 14.80
CA PHE A 149 -15.62 -10.47 15.26
C PHE A 149 -16.49 -10.12 16.48
N LEU A 150 -15.95 -9.37 17.42
CA LEU A 150 -16.67 -8.86 18.59
C LEU A 150 -17.65 -7.73 18.23
N ASN A 151 -17.57 -7.18 17.01
CA ASN A 151 -18.30 -6.00 16.54
C ASN A 151 -18.05 -4.77 17.44
N VAL A 152 -16.78 -4.51 17.76
CA VAL A 152 -16.32 -3.36 18.55
C VAL A 152 -15.25 -2.58 17.80
N GLN A 153 -15.05 -1.32 18.17
CA GLN A 153 -13.92 -0.55 17.66
C GLN A 153 -12.62 -1.00 18.33
N GLU A 154 -11.51 -1.04 17.59
CA GLU A 154 -10.17 -1.38 18.12
C GLU A 154 -9.79 -0.56 19.36
N LYS A 155 -10.20 0.71 19.41
CA LYS A 155 -9.93 1.62 20.54
C LYS A 155 -10.56 1.14 21.86
N MET A 156 -11.54 0.24 21.82
CA MET A 156 -12.16 -0.32 23.03
C MET A 156 -11.14 -1.06 23.90
N PHE A 157 -10.11 -1.66 23.28
CA PHE A 157 -8.99 -2.32 23.98
C PHE A 157 -8.04 -1.32 24.68
N LEU A 158 -8.27 -0.01 24.57
CA LEU A 158 -7.59 1.00 25.40
C LEU A 158 -8.27 1.18 26.76
N TYR A 159 -9.56 0.86 26.86
CA TYR A 159 -10.38 1.14 28.04
C TYR A 159 -10.71 -0.12 28.83
N PHE A 160 -10.83 -1.27 28.16
CA PHE A 160 -11.20 -2.55 28.77
C PHE A 160 -10.16 -3.61 28.46
N THR A 161 -9.93 -4.50 29.42
CA THR A 161 -9.04 -5.65 29.18
C THR A 161 -9.69 -6.63 28.19
N PRO A 162 -8.91 -7.34 27.35
CA PRO A 162 -9.48 -8.32 26.42
C PRO A 162 -10.30 -9.42 27.13
N ASN A 163 -9.82 -9.91 28.27
CA ASN A 163 -10.52 -10.92 29.08
C ASN A 163 -11.87 -10.42 29.58
N GLU A 164 -11.97 -9.15 30.00
CA GLU A 164 -13.23 -8.54 30.43
C GLU A 164 -14.23 -8.45 29.28
N LEU A 165 -13.80 -7.94 28.12
CA LEU A 165 -14.65 -7.83 26.93
C LEU A 165 -15.17 -9.20 26.48
N ILE A 166 -14.29 -10.20 26.43
CA ILE A 166 -14.65 -11.58 26.06
C ILE A 166 -15.63 -12.16 27.06
N SER A 167 -15.37 -12.04 28.37
CA SER A 167 -16.26 -12.57 29.41
C SER A 167 -17.67 -12.00 29.29
N ARG A 168 -17.80 -10.68 29.07
CA ARG A 168 -19.10 -10.02 28.86
C ARG A 168 -19.82 -10.50 27.59
N ILE A 169 -19.08 -10.73 26.51
CA ILE A 169 -19.65 -11.17 25.24
C ILE A 169 -20.09 -12.63 25.31
N VAL A 170 -19.26 -13.51 25.89
CA VAL A 170 -19.58 -14.93 26.09
C VAL A 170 -20.85 -15.10 26.92
N GLN A 171 -21.01 -14.32 27.99
CA GLN A 171 -22.24 -14.28 28.81
C GLN A 171 -23.49 -13.91 28.02
N LYS A 172 -23.37 -13.12 26.94
CA LYS A 172 -24.51 -12.63 26.15
C LYS A 172 -24.76 -13.41 24.86
N LYS A 173 -23.73 -13.99 24.25
CA LYS A 173 -23.77 -14.55 22.88
C LYS A 173 -23.42 -16.04 22.76
N ASN A 174 -23.36 -16.79 23.87
CA ASN A 174 -23.15 -18.24 23.88
C ASN A 174 -21.89 -18.68 23.12
N ASP A 175 -20.74 -18.20 23.60
CA ASP A 175 -19.38 -18.52 23.13
C ASP A 175 -19.24 -18.89 21.63
N PRO A 176 -19.29 -17.88 20.74
CA PRO A 176 -19.29 -18.15 19.30
C PRO A 176 -17.96 -18.78 18.84
N LYS A 177 -18.06 -19.87 18.07
CA LYS A 177 -16.90 -20.56 17.51
C LYS A 177 -16.35 -19.86 16.27
N PHE A 178 -15.04 -19.87 16.12
CA PHE A 178 -14.34 -19.32 14.98
C PHE A 178 -13.15 -20.19 14.58
N ARG A 179 -12.59 -19.91 13.41
CA ARG A 179 -11.33 -20.45 12.94
C ARG A 179 -10.22 -19.46 13.29
N LEU A 180 -9.30 -19.90 14.14
CA LEU A 180 -8.07 -19.19 14.48
C LEU A 180 -6.95 -19.66 13.56
N THR A 181 -6.23 -18.73 12.94
CA THR A 181 -5.02 -19.03 12.16
C THR A 181 -3.75 -18.67 12.93
N ILE A 182 -2.83 -19.62 13.00
CA ILE A 182 -1.56 -19.56 13.74
C ILE A 182 -0.41 -19.63 12.74
N GLU A 183 0.53 -18.70 12.84
CA GLU A 183 1.81 -18.73 12.14
C GLU A 183 2.87 -19.32 13.06
N ARG A 184 3.63 -20.30 12.58
CA ARG A 184 4.79 -20.85 13.29
C ARG A 184 6.03 -20.55 12.47
N ALA A 185 6.68 -19.44 12.82
CA ALA A 185 7.93 -19.04 12.20
C ALA A 185 9.12 -19.65 12.95
N PRO A 186 10.13 -20.21 12.26
CA PRO A 186 11.30 -20.85 12.88
C PRO A 186 12.07 -19.96 13.87
N ARG A 187 12.03 -18.63 13.70
CA ARG A 187 12.83 -17.67 14.48
C ARG A 187 12.03 -16.78 15.44
N SER A 188 10.72 -16.63 15.27
CA SER A 188 9.94 -15.62 16.02
C SER A 188 8.85 -16.16 16.92
N GLY A 189 8.90 -17.47 17.22
CA GLY A 189 7.87 -18.16 17.99
C GLY A 189 6.50 -18.19 17.30
N PRO A 190 5.50 -18.81 17.93
CA PRO A 190 4.16 -18.92 17.37
C PRO A 190 3.40 -17.60 17.53
N LYS A 191 2.72 -17.19 16.45
CA LYS A 191 1.96 -15.94 16.37
C LYS A 191 0.52 -16.20 15.99
N LEU A 192 -0.40 -15.44 16.59
CA LEU A 192 -1.80 -15.45 16.19
C LEU A 192 -2.00 -14.45 15.06
N LEU A 193 -2.52 -14.92 13.93
CA LEU A 193 -2.71 -14.08 12.74
C LEU A 193 -4.12 -13.52 12.66
N SER A 194 -5.14 -14.36 12.72
CA SER A 194 -6.49 -13.89 12.46
C SER A 194 -7.57 -14.79 13.05
N LEU A 195 -8.73 -14.19 13.32
CA LEU A 195 -10.00 -14.86 13.56
C LEU A 195 -10.89 -14.75 12.32
N SER A 196 -11.43 -15.88 11.85
CA SER A 196 -12.34 -15.92 10.72
C SER A 196 -13.52 -16.86 10.97
N GLN A 197 -14.62 -16.68 10.23
CA GLN A 197 -15.74 -17.61 10.28
C GLN A 197 -15.32 -18.97 9.73
N GLN A 198 -15.77 -20.05 10.36
CA GLN A 198 -15.40 -21.41 9.95
C GLN A 198 -15.83 -21.78 8.52
N SER A 199 -16.90 -21.15 8.02
CA SER A 199 -17.41 -21.36 6.66
C SER A 199 -16.74 -20.47 5.61
N ARG A 200 -15.92 -19.49 6.01
CA ARG A 200 -15.29 -18.56 5.07
C ARG A 200 -14.27 -19.32 4.20
N PRO A 201 -14.36 -19.22 2.86
CA PRO A 201 -13.35 -19.80 1.98
C PRO A 201 -11.99 -19.15 2.20
N MET A 202 -10.95 -19.97 2.19
CA MET A 202 -9.56 -19.56 2.38
C MET A 202 -8.68 -20.46 1.53
N ILE A 203 -7.63 -19.90 0.95
CA ILE A 203 -6.53 -20.67 0.35
C ILE A 203 -5.43 -20.83 1.39
N ASP A 204 -4.89 -22.03 1.53
CA ASP A 204 -3.72 -22.26 2.38
C ASP A 204 -2.46 -21.65 1.73
N PHE A 205 -1.43 -21.44 2.55
CA PHE A 205 -0.20 -20.78 2.10
C PHE A 205 0.51 -21.55 1.00
N ASP A 206 0.61 -22.88 1.10
CA ASP A 206 1.35 -23.71 0.14
C ASP A 206 0.66 -23.67 -1.23
N SER A 207 -0.66 -23.88 -1.26
CA SER A 207 -1.45 -23.78 -2.49
C SER A 207 -1.38 -22.39 -3.13
N ALA A 208 -1.43 -21.33 -2.32
CA ALA A 208 -1.28 -19.97 -2.82
C ALA A 208 0.11 -19.77 -3.42
N TYR A 209 1.17 -20.14 -2.70
CA TYR A 209 2.55 -20.00 -3.15
C TYR A 209 2.83 -20.78 -4.43
N GLU A 210 2.39 -22.04 -4.50
CA GLU A 210 2.51 -22.87 -5.70
C GLU A 210 1.77 -22.28 -6.90
N LEU A 211 0.61 -21.66 -6.69
CA LEU A 211 -0.10 -20.93 -7.75
C LEU A 211 0.74 -19.73 -8.24
N LEU A 212 1.29 -18.92 -7.34
CA LEU A 212 2.09 -17.75 -7.74
C LEU A 212 3.34 -18.14 -8.53
N GLN A 213 4.03 -19.21 -8.12
CA GLN A 213 5.21 -19.71 -8.81
C GLN A 213 4.90 -20.19 -10.25
N ARG A 214 3.75 -20.84 -10.47
CA ARG A 214 3.33 -21.28 -11.81
C ARG A 214 3.13 -20.12 -12.79
N TYR A 215 2.73 -18.96 -12.30
CA TYR A 215 2.47 -17.77 -13.11
C TYR A 215 3.70 -16.88 -13.33
N GLN A 216 4.90 -17.35 -12.97
CA GLN A 216 6.18 -16.64 -13.18
C GLN A 216 6.14 -15.18 -12.72
N VAL A 217 5.54 -14.95 -11.56
CA VAL A 217 5.48 -13.62 -10.96
C VAL A 217 6.88 -13.06 -10.75
N GLU A 218 7.04 -11.74 -10.91
CA GLU A 218 8.36 -11.09 -10.87
C GLU A 218 8.96 -11.10 -9.46
N SER A 219 8.11 -11.13 -8.44
CA SER A 219 8.51 -11.21 -7.05
C SER A 219 7.40 -11.78 -6.18
N THR A 220 7.78 -12.45 -5.10
CA THR A 220 6.88 -12.92 -4.03
C THR A 220 7.40 -12.48 -2.67
N PHE A 221 6.49 -12.09 -1.78
CA PHE A 221 6.79 -11.63 -0.44
C PHE A 221 5.69 -12.07 0.55
N TYR A 222 6.04 -12.31 1.80
CA TYR A 222 5.08 -12.66 2.85
C TYR A 222 5.24 -11.76 4.09
N SER A 223 4.13 -11.21 4.59
CA SER A 223 4.09 -10.54 5.90
C SER A 223 2.76 -10.77 6.59
N GLU A 224 2.82 -11.16 7.86
CA GLU A 224 1.67 -11.21 8.77
C GLU A 224 0.42 -11.82 8.10
N GLY A 225 0.46 -13.08 7.67
CA GLY A 225 -0.70 -13.75 7.09
C GLY A 225 -1.12 -13.29 5.69
N VAL A 226 -0.34 -12.44 5.03
CA VAL A 226 -0.60 -11.99 3.65
C VAL A 226 0.59 -12.34 2.75
N LEU A 227 0.31 -13.14 1.73
CA LEU A 227 1.23 -13.43 0.64
C LEU A 227 1.00 -12.40 -0.47
N MET A 228 2.06 -11.77 -0.96
CA MET A 228 2.02 -10.75 -1.99
C MET A 228 2.90 -11.13 -3.17
N CYS A 229 2.50 -10.76 -4.38
CA CYS A 229 3.34 -10.88 -5.56
C CYS A 229 3.15 -9.73 -6.54
N SER A 230 4.20 -9.41 -7.29
CA SER A 230 4.13 -8.44 -8.39
C SER A 230 4.16 -9.14 -9.73
N SER A 231 3.34 -8.67 -10.67
CA SER A 231 3.25 -9.20 -12.03
C SER A 231 2.94 -8.11 -13.05
N LYS A 232 3.03 -8.46 -14.33
CA LYS A 232 2.68 -7.61 -15.46
C LYS A 232 1.20 -7.79 -15.80
N PRO A 233 0.47 -6.72 -16.17
CA PRO A 233 -0.90 -6.86 -16.66
C PRO A 233 -0.95 -7.68 -17.95
N ARG A 234 -2.14 -8.21 -18.28
CA ARG A 234 -2.33 -9.09 -19.45
C ARG A 234 -1.94 -8.41 -20.77
N SER A 235 -2.20 -7.11 -20.94
CA SER A 235 -1.74 -6.30 -22.08
C SER A 235 -0.22 -6.28 -22.26
N GLY A 236 0.53 -6.79 -21.28
CA GLY A 236 1.97 -6.68 -21.21
C GLY A 236 2.41 -5.35 -20.60
N SER A 237 3.73 -5.18 -20.57
CA SER A 237 4.38 -4.11 -19.82
C SER A 237 5.24 -3.27 -20.78
N SER A 238 4.65 -2.27 -21.41
CA SER A 238 5.40 -1.34 -22.26
C SER A 238 6.11 -0.27 -21.43
N ASN A 239 7.26 0.19 -21.91
CA ASN A 239 7.91 1.37 -21.36
C ASN A 239 7.10 2.61 -21.74
N LEU A 240 6.87 3.49 -20.78
CA LEU A 240 6.01 4.66 -20.89
C LEU A 240 6.77 5.86 -20.31
N PRO A 241 6.99 6.93 -21.09
CA PRO A 241 7.62 8.13 -20.58
C PRO A 241 6.66 8.89 -19.65
N ILE A 242 7.14 9.32 -18.50
CA ILE A 242 6.49 10.34 -17.68
C ILE A 242 7.58 11.35 -17.30
N GLY A 243 7.56 12.52 -17.94
CA GLY A 243 8.63 13.51 -17.85
C GLY A 243 9.98 12.94 -18.28
N PRO A 244 11.06 13.11 -17.49
CA PRO A 244 12.37 12.60 -17.85
C PRO A 244 12.55 11.10 -17.62
N ASP A 245 11.58 10.43 -16.97
CA ASP A 245 11.71 9.06 -16.50
C ASP A 245 10.89 8.08 -17.34
N GLN A 246 11.36 6.83 -17.37
CA GLN A 246 10.66 5.71 -18.00
C GLN A 246 9.97 4.85 -16.95
N PHE A 247 8.70 4.53 -17.20
CA PHE A 247 7.86 3.74 -16.33
C PHE A 247 7.31 2.51 -17.02
N ARG A 248 6.83 1.57 -16.23
CA ARG A 248 6.16 0.36 -16.69
C ARG A 248 4.98 0.04 -15.81
N ASN A 249 3.85 -0.29 -16.41
CA ASN A 249 2.68 -0.80 -15.69
C ASN A 249 2.99 -2.13 -15.03
N GLN A 250 2.60 -2.27 -13.77
CA GLN A 250 2.65 -3.51 -13.01
C GLN A 250 1.44 -3.59 -12.09
N PHE A 251 1.14 -4.76 -11.56
CA PHE A 251 0.19 -4.89 -10.47
C PHE A 251 0.75 -5.77 -9.38
N THR A 252 0.29 -5.54 -8.16
CA THR A 252 0.61 -6.36 -7.00
C THR A 252 -0.65 -7.07 -6.54
N MET A 253 -0.64 -8.39 -6.47
CA MET A 253 -1.69 -9.15 -5.81
C MET A 253 -1.33 -9.37 -4.35
N SER A 254 -2.26 -9.12 -3.44
CA SER A 254 -2.18 -9.52 -2.04
C SER A 254 -3.24 -10.58 -1.74
N VAL A 255 -2.81 -11.69 -1.16
CA VAL A 255 -3.61 -12.88 -0.85
C VAL A 255 -3.51 -13.14 0.64
N PRO A 256 -4.57 -12.84 1.41
CA PRO A 256 -4.68 -13.27 2.80
C PRO A 256 -4.72 -14.81 2.87
N VAL A 257 -3.70 -15.41 3.47
CA VAL A 257 -3.63 -16.85 3.75
C VAL A 257 -4.11 -17.18 5.16
N ASP A 258 -4.53 -16.15 5.90
CA ASP A 258 -4.99 -16.26 7.29
C ASP A 258 -6.52 -16.28 7.43
N GLY A 259 -7.26 -16.12 6.33
CA GLY A 259 -8.72 -16.06 6.30
C GLY A 259 -9.30 -14.68 6.60
N LEU A 260 -8.47 -13.64 6.73
CA LEU A 260 -8.92 -12.28 7.04
C LEU A 260 -8.90 -11.37 5.81
N GLY A 261 -10.10 -11.04 5.34
CA GLY A 261 -10.31 -10.15 4.20
C GLY A 261 -10.33 -10.92 2.87
N ASP A 262 -10.45 -10.17 1.79
CA ASP A 262 -10.43 -10.69 0.43
C ASP A 262 -9.05 -10.45 -0.19
N ALA A 263 -8.70 -11.22 -1.22
CA ALA A 263 -7.53 -10.89 -2.02
C ALA A 263 -7.74 -9.55 -2.73
N LYS A 264 -6.64 -8.87 -3.04
CA LYS A 264 -6.67 -7.56 -3.69
C LYS A 264 -5.63 -7.48 -4.79
N LEU A 265 -5.97 -6.80 -5.87
CA LEU A 265 -5.08 -6.43 -6.95
C LEU A 265 -4.87 -4.92 -6.88
N HIS A 266 -3.62 -4.51 -6.75
CA HIS A 266 -3.21 -3.12 -6.62
C HIS A 266 -2.51 -2.71 -7.90
N LEU A 267 -2.94 -1.61 -8.52
CA LEU A 267 -2.22 -1.04 -9.67
C LEU A 267 -0.88 -0.48 -9.20
N GLY A 268 0.13 -0.53 -10.05
CA GLY A 268 1.43 0.04 -9.75
C GLY A 268 2.17 0.52 -10.97
N LEU A 269 3.12 1.42 -10.73
CA LEU A 269 4.08 1.88 -11.73
C LEU A 269 5.49 1.61 -11.22
N LEU A 270 6.27 0.92 -12.04
CA LEU A 270 7.69 0.71 -11.81
C LEU A 270 8.49 1.75 -12.59
N ARG A 271 9.29 2.54 -11.90
CA ARG A 271 10.25 3.47 -12.49
C ARG A 271 11.53 2.71 -12.85
N LEU A 272 11.92 2.75 -14.12
CA LEU A 272 12.97 1.89 -14.63
C LEU A 272 14.39 2.35 -14.27
N ILE A 273 14.60 3.64 -13.97
CA ILE A 273 15.94 4.18 -13.68
C ILE A 273 16.48 3.65 -12.34
N CYS A 274 15.63 3.62 -11.32
CA CYS A 274 16.02 3.18 -9.97
C CYS A 274 15.42 1.81 -9.61
N LEU A 275 14.62 1.20 -10.50
CA LEU A 275 13.85 -0.02 -10.24
C LEU A 275 13.02 0.07 -8.94
N ASN A 276 12.63 1.28 -8.58
CA ASN A 276 11.71 1.58 -7.51
C ASN A 276 10.36 1.95 -8.12
N GLY A 277 9.30 1.91 -7.33
CA GLY A 277 7.97 2.13 -7.86
C GLY A 277 6.94 2.28 -6.78
N MET A 278 5.75 2.65 -7.20
CA MET A 278 4.63 2.81 -6.30
C MET A 278 3.61 1.70 -6.52
N VAL A 279 3.10 1.17 -5.42
CA VAL A 279 1.92 0.29 -5.40
C VAL A 279 0.71 1.08 -4.87
N GLY A 280 -0.35 1.11 -5.66
CA GLY A 280 -1.63 1.79 -5.42
C GLY A 280 -2.48 1.06 -4.37
N MET A 281 -2.09 1.16 -3.10
CA MET A 281 -2.74 0.48 -1.98
C MET A 281 -4.10 1.09 -1.55
N THR A 282 -4.48 2.27 -2.05
CA THR A 282 -5.79 2.87 -1.77
C THR A 282 -6.89 2.30 -2.67
N ASN A 283 -8.14 2.48 -2.25
CA ASN A 283 -9.30 1.97 -2.99
C ASN A 283 -9.41 2.54 -4.41
N ALA A 284 -8.86 3.73 -4.67
CA ALA A 284 -8.81 4.32 -6.01
C ALA A 284 -8.04 3.46 -7.02
N PHE A 285 -7.08 2.66 -6.55
CA PHE A 285 -6.18 1.86 -7.38
C PHE A 285 -6.22 0.37 -7.02
N THR A 286 -7.26 -0.08 -6.31
CA THR A 286 -7.36 -1.44 -5.79
C THR A 286 -8.65 -2.11 -6.25
N SER A 287 -8.53 -3.32 -6.79
CA SER A 287 -9.64 -4.22 -7.10
C SER A 287 -9.69 -5.38 -6.12
N ALA A 288 -10.85 -5.65 -5.53
CA ALA A 288 -11.02 -6.79 -4.62
C ALA A 288 -11.37 -8.08 -5.39
N VAL A 289 -10.73 -9.18 -5.01
CA VAL A 289 -10.97 -10.53 -5.53
C VAL A 289 -11.60 -11.36 -4.42
N ARG A 290 -12.92 -11.53 -4.48
CA ARG A 290 -13.67 -12.29 -3.47
C ARG A 290 -13.41 -13.78 -3.62
N MET A 291 -12.99 -14.41 -2.53
CA MET A 291 -12.78 -15.86 -2.51
C MET A 291 -14.11 -16.60 -2.56
N GLY A 292 -14.29 -17.42 -3.60
CA GLY A 292 -15.43 -18.32 -3.74
C GLY A 292 -15.15 -19.70 -3.14
N LYS A 293 -16.00 -20.69 -3.45
CA LYS A 293 -15.82 -22.09 -3.03
C LYS A 293 -14.51 -22.71 -3.55
N GLU A 294 -13.98 -22.19 -4.65
CA GLU A 294 -12.73 -22.62 -5.28
C GLU A 294 -11.72 -21.45 -5.31
N PRO A 295 -11.09 -21.11 -4.18
CA PRO A 295 -10.17 -19.96 -4.08
C PRO A 295 -9.03 -19.99 -5.11
N GLN A 296 -8.46 -21.17 -5.36
CA GLN A 296 -7.36 -21.34 -6.30
C GLN A 296 -7.74 -20.93 -7.73
N HIS A 297 -8.87 -21.44 -8.24
CA HIS A 297 -9.35 -21.11 -9.59
C HIS A 297 -9.71 -19.62 -9.72
N VAL A 298 -10.27 -19.01 -8.68
CA VAL A 298 -10.56 -17.57 -8.67
C VAL A 298 -9.27 -16.74 -8.76
N LEU A 299 -8.26 -17.07 -7.96
CA LEU A 299 -6.96 -16.40 -7.99
C LEU A 299 -6.23 -16.61 -9.31
N GLU A 300 -6.33 -17.81 -9.87
CA GLU A 300 -5.74 -18.15 -11.16
C GLU A 300 -6.34 -17.30 -12.29
N ARG A 301 -7.68 -17.21 -12.33
CA ARG A 301 -8.37 -16.33 -13.28
C ARG A 301 -7.96 -14.87 -13.07
N ALA A 302 -7.90 -14.41 -11.82
CA ALA A 302 -7.50 -13.05 -11.51
C ALA A 302 -6.09 -12.74 -12.04
N LEU A 303 -5.11 -13.60 -11.77
CA LEU A 303 -3.73 -13.43 -12.24
C LEU A 303 -3.60 -13.45 -13.76
N SER A 304 -4.26 -14.40 -14.43
CA SER A 304 -4.14 -14.59 -15.88
C SER A 304 -4.85 -13.51 -16.70
N THR A 305 -5.86 -12.86 -16.12
CA THR A 305 -6.73 -11.93 -16.87
C THR A 305 -6.65 -10.49 -16.43
N PHE A 306 -5.95 -10.17 -15.33
CA PHE A 306 -5.96 -8.81 -14.81
C PHE A 306 -5.36 -7.81 -15.79
N ASP A 307 -6.20 -6.86 -16.18
CA ASP A 307 -5.86 -5.75 -17.03
C ASP A 307 -6.82 -4.60 -16.71
N ASN A 308 -6.28 -3.47 -16.27
CA ASN A 308 -7.09 -2.32 -15.85
C ASN A 308 -6.52 -1.06 -16.49
N GLU A 309 -6.69 -0.96 -17.81
CA GLU A 309 -6.15 0.10 -18.63
C GLU A 309 -6.61 1.49 -18.18
N GLU A 310 -7.89 1.64 -17.82
CA GLU A 310 -8.46 2.89 -17.31
C GLU A 310 -7.77 3.31 -16.01
N GLY A 311 -7.64 2.39 -15.04
CA GLY A 311 -6.97 2.67 -13.78
C GLY A 311 -5.48 3.00 -13.97
N PHE A 312 -4.80 2.32 -14.89
CA PHE A 312 -3.42 2.68 -15.25
C PHE A 312 -3.36 4.05 -15.93
N SER A 313 -4.32 4.42 -16.75
CA SER A 313 -4.39 5.75 -17.36
C SER A 313 -4.51 6.84 -16.30
N VAL A 314 -5.47 6.70 -15.37
CA VAL A 314 -5.64 7.63 -14.25
C VAL A 314 -4.35 7.73 -13.42
N LEU A 315 -3.71 6.60 -13.13
CA LEU A 315 -2.47 6.57 -12.38
C LEU A 315 -1.35 7.35 -13.09
N ARG A 316 -1.21 7.18 -14.41
CA ARG A 316 -0.24 7.91 -15.23
C ARG A 316 -0.53 9.41 -15.24
N ASP A 317 -1.80 9.79 -15.37
CA ASP A 317 -2.21 11.20 -15.38
C ASP A 317 -1.87 11.89 -14.06
N ARG A 318 -2.08 11.22 -12.91
CA ARG A 318 -1.67 11.76 -11.60
C ARG A 318 -0.16 11.89 -11.46
N PHE A 319 0.61 10.93 -11.98
CA PHE A 319 2.08 11.04 -12.02
C PHE A 319 2.53 12.21 -12.91
N ALA A 320 1.92 12.41 -14.08
CA ALA A 320 2.19 13.55 -14.95
C ALA A 320 1.83 14.88 -14.28
N ALA A 321 0.68 14.97 -13.60
CA ALA A 321 0.29 16.15 -12.82
C ALA A 321 1.29 16.44 -11.69
N SER A 322 1.82 15.42 -11.02
CA SER A 322 2.81 15.59 -9.95
C SER A 322 4.11 16.26 -10.43
N GLN A 323 4.44 16.12 -11.72
CA GLN A 323 5.60 16.77 -12.32
C GLN A 323 5.36 18.22 -12.69
N ARG A 324 4.10 18.65 -12.84
CA ARG A 324 3.73 20.04 -13.11
C ARG A 324 3.28 20.78 -11.85
N SER A 325 3.42 20.15 -10.69
CA SER A 325 2.95 20.68 -9.41
C SER A 325 4.12 20.89 -8.45
N TRP A 326 4.22 22.08 -7.87
CA TRP A 326 5.09 22.28 -6.70
C TRP A 326 4.55 21.46 -5.54
N ALA A 327 5.44 20.89 -4.72
CA ALA A 327 5.01 20.40 -3.41
C ALA A 327 4.74 21.61 -2.51
N SER A 328 3.67 21.57 -1.72
CA SER A 328 3.45 22.53 -0.64
C SER A 328 4.32 22.20 0.57
N LEU A 329 4.61 23.18 1.42
CA LEU A 329 5.26 22.91 2.71
C LEU A 329 4.45 21.96 3.60
N ALA A 330 3.12 21.96 3.45
CA ALA A 330 2.25 21.03 4.18
C ALA A 330 2.48 19.58 3.71
N GLU A 331 2.60 19.34 2.41
CA GLU A 331 2.88 18.01 1.83
C GLU A 331 4.23 17.47 2.28
N VAL A 332 5.26 18.31 2.23
CA VAL A 332 6.61 17.99 2.72
C VAL A 332 6.55 17.60 4.20
N GLN A 333 5.88 18.41 5.04
CA GLN A 333 5.77 18.13 6.48
C GLN A 333 4.95 16.87 6.78
N ARG A 334 3.91 16.59 5.98
CA ARG A 334 3.12 15.35 6.09
C ARG A 334 3.99 14.13 5.81
N LEU A 335 4.79 14.15 4.74
CA LEU A 335 5.72 13.06 4.43
C LEU A 335 6.78 12.90 5.54
N HIS A 336 7.36 14.00 6.01
CA HIS A 336 8.35 13.99 7.08
C HIS A 336 7.82 13.37 8.38
N THR A 337 6.66 13.84 8.84
CA THR A 337 6.01 13.32 10.05
C THR A 337 5.67 11.84 9.90
N PHE A 338 5.28 11.41 8.70
CA PHE A 338 5.00 10.01 8.42
C PHE A 338 6.28 9.16 8.48
N ILE A 339 7.35 9.56 7.80
CA ILE A 339 8.62 8.83 7.73
C ILE A 339 9.27 8.74 9.12
N MET A 340 9.25 9.80 9.91
CA MET A 340 9.86 9.81 11.25
C MET A 340 9.19 8.85 12.24
N LYS A 341 7.97 8.38 11.93
CA LYS A 341 7.25 7.35 12.70
C LYS A 341 7.56 5.92 12.22
N LEU A 342 8.32 5.75 11.15
CA LEU A 342 8.72 4.43 10.65
C LEU A 342 9.86 3.88 11.52
N PRO A 343 9.96 2.55 11.67
CA PRO A 343 11.13 1.92 12.29
C PRO A 343 12.38 2.31 11.50
N LYS A 344 13.33 2.96 12.19
CA LYS A 344 14.59 3.38 11.57
C LYS A 344 15.50 2.17 11.42
N THR A 345 16.10 2.06 10.25
CA THR A 345 17.20 1.13 9.95
C THR A 345 18.47 1.95 9.82
N GLU A 346 19.64 1.34 10.03
CA GLU A 346 20.92 2.02 9.79
C GLU A 346 21.04 2.51 8.34
N SER A 347 20.50 1.74 7.38
CA SER A 347 20.48 2.11 5.96
C SER A 347 19.56 3.29 5.63
N SER A 348 18.59 3.63 6.48
CA SER A 348 17.69 4.76 6.26
C SER A 348 18.31 6.11 6.65
N ALA A 349 19.26 6.14 7.58
CA ALA A 349 19.77 7.38 8.16
C ALA A 349 20.27 8.42 7.14
N PRO A 350 21.04 8.05 6.09
CA PRO A 350 21.51 9.03 5.10
C PRO A 350 20.37 9.70 4.31
N VAL A 351 19.36 8.92 3.91
CA VAL A 351 18.20 9.43 3.16
C VAL A 351 17.34 10.34 4.03
N LEU A 352 17.14 9.94 5.29
CA LEU A 352 16.40 10.75 6.27
C LEU A 352 17.10 12.08 6.56
N ASN A 353 18.42 12.07 6.75
CA ASN A 353 19.19 13.28 6.99
C ASN A 353 19.13 14.22 5.79
N ARG A 354 19.25 13.69 4.56
CA ARG A 354 19.12 14.52 3.35
C ARG A 354 17.72 15.10 3.19
N PHE A 355 16.68 14.33 3.49
CA PHE A 355 15.32 14.85 3.47
C PHE A 355 15.11 15.94 4.53
N GLN A 356 15.68 15.77 5.73
CA GLN A 356 15.68 16.81 6.76
C GLN A 356 16.36 18.10 6.27
N SER A 357 17.53 18.01 5.61
CA SER A 357 18.19 19.19 5.06
C SER A 357 17.32 19.95 4.05
N LEU A 358 16.55 19.25 3.20
CA LEU A 358 15.62 19.90 2.27
C LEU A 358 14.48 20.65 3.00
N ILE A 359 14.05 20.15 4.16
CA ILE A 359 13.04 20.80 5.00
C ILE A 359 13.63 22.03 5.68
N ASP A 360 14.87 21.94 6.13
CA ASP A 360 15.58 23.06 6.75
C ASP A 360 15.80 24.19 5.74
N ASP A 361 16.18 23.86 4.49
CA ASP A 361 16.28 24.80 3.38
C ASP A 361 14.93 25.48 3.09
N CYS A 362 13.83 24.74 3.13
CA CYS A 362 12.48 25.29 2.98
C CYS A 362 12.13 26.26 4.13
N SER A 363 12.51 25.92 5.36
CA SER A 363 12.26 26.77 6.53
C SER A 363 13.07 28.07 6.45
N ALA A 364 14.35 27.96 6.08
CA ALA A 364 15.26 29.08 5.90
C ALA A 364 14.77 30.04 4.80
N ARG A 365 14.27 29.51 3.68
CA ARG A 365 13.72 30.32 2.56
C ARG A 365 12.64 31.31 2.99
N TYR A 366 11.80 30.91 3.93
CA TYR A 366 10.69 31.76 4.41
C TYR A 366 11.00 32.45 5.75
N GLY A 367 12.24 32.35 6.26
CA GLY A 367 12.66 33.01 7.49
C GLY A 367 12.07 32.39 8.77
N PHE A 368 11.70 31.11 8.75
CA PHE A 368 11.18 30.40 9.92
C PHE A 368 12.22 29.46 10.51
N ALA A 369 12.25 29.35 11.84
CA ALA A 369 13.09 28.37 12.53
C ALA A 369 12.59 26.93 12.34
N ASN A 370 11.28 26.74 12.16
CA ASN A 370 10.67 25.45 11.85
C ASN A 370 9.32 25.66 11.14
N LEU A 371 8.92 24.68 10.31
CA LEU A 371 7.63 24.70 9.62
C LEU A 371 6.43 24.59 10.58
N SER A 372 6.62 24.00 11.77
CA SER A 372 5.56 23.87 12.78
C SER A 372 5.08 25.19 13.38
N ALA A 373 5.81 26.30 13.16
CA ALA A 373 5.38 27.63 13.58
C ALA A 373 4.20 28.17 12.76
N LEU A 374 3.92 27.59 11.58
CA LEU A 374 2.84 28.01 10.70
C LEU A 374 1.60 27.13 10.85
N THR A 375 0.44 27.74 10.58
CA THR A 375 -0.81 26.99 10.45
C THR A 375 -0.81 26.16 9.17
N GLU A 376 -1.52 25.03 9.19
CA GLU A 376 -1.65 24.16 8.00
C GLU A 376 -2.17 24.92 6.78
N ARG A 377 -3.14 25.83 6.96
CA ARG A 377 -3.68 26.66 5.87
C ARG A 377 -2.61 27.52 5.19
N ARG A 378 -1.63 28.04 5.95
CA ARG A 378 -0.51 28.80 5.38
C ARG A 378 0.49 27.87 4.69
N LEU A 379 0.78 26.72 5.29
CA LEU A 379 1.73 25.75 4.72
C LEU A 379 1.25 25.18 3.37
N ARG A 380 -0.07 25.04 3.16
CA ARG A 380 -0.65 24.55 1.90
C ARG A 380 -0.45 25.49 0.71
N VAL A 381 -0.31 26.80 0.94
CA VAL A 381 -0.16 27.80 -0.13
C VAL A 381 1.30 28.17 -0.42
N LEU A 382 2.25 27.70 0.40
CA LEU A 382 3.67 28.02 0.24
C LEU A 382 4.38 26.90 -0.54
N PRO A 383 5.02 27.21 -1.69
CA PRO A 383 5.76 26.22 -2.46
C PRO A 383 7.06 25.83 -1.75
N ALA A 384 7.35 24.53 -1.74
CA ALA A 384 8.67 24.00 -1.43
C ALA A 384 9.66 24.26 -2.57
N THR A 385 10.91 23.83 -2.40
CA THR A 385 11.94 23.84 -3.45
C THR A 385 11.89 22.60 -4.36
N MET A 386 10.88 21.74 -4.18
CA MET A 386 10.73 20.45 -4.87
C MET A 386 9.30 20.26 -5.38
N ARG A 387 9.12 19.37 -6.35
CA ARG A 387 7.83 19.03 -6.95
C ARG A 387 7.10 17.98 -6.12
N ALA A 388 5.80 17.85 -6.33
CA ALA A 388 5.02 16.74 -5.78
C ALA A 388 5.60 15.37 -6.22
N TYR A 389 6.11 15.30 -7.45
CA TYR A 389 6.84 14.15 -7.96
C TYR A 389 8.05 13.74 -7.10
N ASP A 390 8.82 14.70 -6.60
CA ASP A 390 10.01 14.43 -5.80
C ASP A 390 9.65 13.78 -4.46
N LEU A 391 8.51 14.17 -3.86
CA LEU A 391 7.99 13.53 -2.65
C LEU A 391 7.60 12.07 -2.88
N ILE A 392 6.97 11.77 -4.03
CA ILE A 392 6.64 10.39 -4.41
C ILE A 392 7.92 9.59 -4.57
N ASN A 393 8.92 10.13 -5.27
CA ASN A 393 10.20 9.47 -5.48
C ASN A 393 10.94 9.17 -4.17
N ILE A 394 10.99 10.13 -3.25
CA ILE A 394 11.58 9.93 -1.92
C ILE A 394 10.84 8.82 -1.18
N ALA A 395 9.51 8.82 -1.20
CA ALA A 395 8.73 7.79 -0.55
C ALA A 395 8.96 6.40 -1.18
N THR A 396 8.97 6.28 -2.51
CA THR A 396 9.19 5.01 -3.20
C THR A 396 10.63 4.50 -3.05
N GLU A 397 11.60 5.40 -2.94
CA GLU A 397 13.00 5.04 -2.63
C GLU A 397 13.09 4.44 -1.22
N ILE A 398 12.50 5.12 -0.23
CA ILE A 398 12.46 4.66 1.15
C ILE A 398 11.78 3.31 1.24
N SER A 399 10.62 3.14 0.58
CA SER A 399 9.86 1.88 0.61
C SER A 399 10.61 0.72 -0.01
N THR A 400 11.45 0.98 -1.03
CA THR A 400 12.13 -0.07 -1.79
C THR A 400 13.46 -0.46 -1.13
N HIS A 401 14.22 0.50 -0.59
CA HIS A 401 15.61 0.26 -0.20
C HIS A 401 15.92 0.45 1.29
N HIS A 402 15.11 1.22 2.02
CA HIS A 402 15.53 1.72 3.33
C HIS A 402 14.68 1.23 4.50
N VAL A 403 13.59 0.50 4.27
CA VAL A 403 12.70 0.04 5.35
C VAL A 403 12.37 -1.43 5.23
N SER A 404 12.02 -2.05 6.35
CA SER A 404 11.49 -3.41 6.37
C SER A 404 10.18 -3.49 5.60
N THR A 405 9.82 -4.68 5.11
CA THR A 405 8.64 -4.80 4.26
C THR A 405 7.31 -4.38 4.93
N PRO A 406 7.04 -4.66 6.23
CA PRO A 406 5.86 -4.12 6.89
C PRO A 406 5.82 -2.58 6.87
N ALA A 407 6.98 -1.92 7.01
CA ALA A 407 7.08 -0.47 6.88
C ALA A 407 6.91 -0.03 5.42
N SER A 408 7.47 -0.77 4.45
CA SER A 408 7.31 -0.51 3.01
C SER A 408 5.84 -0.49 2.58
N LEU A 409 5.02 -1.42 3.08
CA LEU A 409 3.57 -1.42 2.81
C LEU A 409 2.87 -0.17 3.35
N ARG A 410 3.31 0.36 4.50
CA ARG A 410 2.80 1.63 5.02
C ARG A 410 3.20 2.80 4.13
N VAL A 411 4.44 2.81 3.63
CA VAL A 411 4.92 3.87 2.74
C VAL A 411 4.17 3.84 1.40
N ASN A 412 3.98 2.66 0.80
CA ASN A 412 3.12 2.50 -0.38
C ASN A 412 1.69 2.97 -0.13
N GLY A 413 1.14 2.69 1.06
CA GLY A 413 -0.15 3.25 1.50
C GLY A 413 -0.18 4.78 1.52
N TRP A 414 0.88 5.41 2.02
CA TRP A 414 1.02 6.87 2.02
C TRP A 414 1.14 7.42 0.59
N SER A 415 2.04 6.86 -0.23
CA SER A 415 2.24 7.31 -1.62
C SER A 415 0.98 7.17 -2.45
N SER A 416 0.26 6.06 -2.28
CA SER A 416 -1.00 5.81 -2.96
C SER A 416 -2.11 6.75 -2.50
N ASP A 417 -2.14 7.15 -1.23
CA ASP A 417 -3.10 8.14 -0.74
C ASP A 417 -2.78 9.53 -1.29
N TYR A 418 -1.50 9.90 -1.27
CA TYR A 418 -1.00 11.17 -1.77
C TYR A 418 -1.32 11.37 -3.24
N ILE A 419 -1.00 10.38 -4.09
CA ILE A 419 -1.21 10.51 -5.53
C ILE A 419 -2.68 10.43 -5.96
N SER A 420 -3.53 9.79 -5.14
CA SER A 420 -4.97 9.63 -5.43
C SER A 420 -5.77 10.92 -5.27
N ARG A 421 -5.17 11.96 -4.69
CA ARG A 421 -5.81 13.24 -4.39
C ARG A 421 -5.15 14.35 -5.19
N GLU A 422 -5.86 15.47 -5.29
CA GLU A 422 -5.32 16.71 -5.82
C GLU A 422 -4.13 17.20 -4.96
N PHE A 423 -3.11 17.74 -5.62
CA PHE A 423 -1.96 18.34 -4.95
C PHE A 423 -2.32 19.75 -4.47
N ASP A 424 -1.74 20.19 -3.35
CA ASP A 424 -2.07 21.50 -2.78
C ASP A 424 -1.78 22.68 -3.74
N LEU A 425 -0.75 22.52 -4.57
CA LEU A 425 -0.31 23.48 -5.59
C LEU A 425 -0.32 22.84 -6.99
N GLU A 426 -1.41 22.14 -7.32
CA GLU A 426 -1.56 21.41 -8.59
C GLU A 426 -1.40 22.32 -9.82
N ASP A 427 -0.62 21.86 -10.80
CA ASP A 427 -0.31 22.55 -12.07
C ASP A 427 0.27 23.99 -11.91
N THR A 428 0.85 24.31 -10.74
CA THR A 428 1.46 25.63 -10.48
C THR A 428 2.95 25.70 -10.80
N ALA A 429 3.61 24.58 -11.10
CA ALA A 429 5.02 24.59 -11.47
C ALA A 429 5.19 24.97 -12.94
N PRO A 430 6.15 25.84 -13.28
CA PRO A 430 6.40 26.17 -14.68
C PRO A 430 6.80 24.91 -15.45
N GLU A 431 6.50 24.88 -16.75
CA GLU A 431 6.91 23.79 -17.63
C GLU A 431 8.43 23.56 -17.55
N LEU A 432 8.81 22.37 -17.07
CA LEU A 432 10.15 21.77 -17.08
C LEU A 432 11.33 22.74 -16.83
N VAL A 433 11.57 23.10 -15.56
CA VAL A 433 12.97 23.17 -15.11
C VAL A 433 13.46 21.74 -14.93
N GLU A 434 14.56 21.41 -15.59
CA GLU A 434 15.27 20.13 -15.56
C GLU A 434 15.27 19.53 -14.14
N PHE A 435 14.89 18.25 -14.03
CA PHE A 435 15.03 17.49 -12.79
C PHE A 435 16.48 17.57 -12.33
N LYS A 436 16.76 18.27 -11.22
CA LYS A 436 18.06 18.12 -10.55
C LYS A 436 18.07 16.71 -9.98
N PRO A 437 18.95 15.81 -10.45
CA PRO A 437 18.94 14.47 -9.96
C PRO A 437 19.27 14.46 -8.47
N LEU A 438 18.25 14.20 -7.64
CA LEU A 438 18.43 13.81 -6.25
C LEU A 438 18.94 12.36 -6.21
N PHE A 439 19.94 12.01 -7.03
CA PHE A 439 20.60 10.73 -6.90
C PHE A 439 21.17 10.65 -5.49
N PHE A 440 20.70 9.70 -4.69
CA PHE A 440 21.32 9.29 -3.42
C PHE A 440 22.60 8.50 -3.70
N ARG A 441 23.46 8.98 -4.59
CA ARG A 441 24.81 8.45 -4.72
C ARG A 441 25.61 8.98 -3.55
N THR A 442 25.97 8.09 -2.64
CA THR A 442 27.12 8.27 -1.77
C THR A 442 28.32 8.44 -2.68
N GLN A 443 28.74 9.67 -2.96
CA GLN A 443 30.12 9.87 -3.38
C GLN A 443 30.96 9.48 -2.16
N ARG A 444 31.47 8.24 -2.19
CA ARG A 444 32.64 7.89 -1.41
C ARG A 444 33.78 8.70 -2.02
N ASN A 445 34.19 9.75 -1.32
CA ASN A 445 35.57 10.24 -1.42
C ASN A 445 36.45 9.33 -0.57
#